data_AF-A0A1F4BM75-F1
#
_entry.id   AF-A0A1F4BM75-F1
#
_cell.length_a   1.000
_cell.length_b   1.000
_cell.length_c   1.000
_cell.angle_alpha   90.00
_cell.angle_beta   90.00
_cell.angle_gamma   90.00
#
_symmetry.space_group_name_H-M   'P 1'
#
loop_
_entity.id
_entity.type
_entity.pdbx_description
1 polymer ?
#
loop_
_entity_poly.entity_id
_entity_poly.type
_entity_poly.pdbx_seq_one_letter_code
_entity_poly.pdbx_strand_id
1 'polypeptide(L)'
;MRKAKHTADDLRAEYKLSDFKTKGVRGKHLKRYRAGNNLVLLTPDVARAFPTDKAVNDALSGLMRPGKRPASRSTTNGRKR
;
A
#
# COMPACT_ATOMS: atom_id res chain seq x y z
N MET A 1 -15.53 -17.84 -39.83
CA MET A 1 -15.21 -17.33 -38.47
C MET A 1 -13.70 -17.35 -38.27
N ARG A 2 -13.05 -16.19 -38.05
CA ARG A 2 -11.60 -16.12 -37.83
C ARG A 2 -11.28 -16.51 -36.38
N LYS A 3 -10.44 -17.54 -36.20
CA LYS A 3 -9.82 -17.83 -34.90
C LYS A 3 -8.88 -16.67 -34.53
N ALA A 4 -9.12 -16.04 -33.39
CA ALA A 4 -8.16 -15.10 -32.80
C ALA A 4 -6.89 -15.89 -32.43
N LYS A 5 -5.76 -15.53 -33.03
CA LYS A 5 -4.44 -16.02 -32.60
C LYS A 5 -4.20 -15.47 -31.19
N HIS A 6 -4.11 -16.36 -30.20
CA HIS A 6 -3.60 -16.02 -28.88
C HIS A 6 -2.16 -15.51 -29.04
N THR A 7 -1.95 -14.21 -28.91
CA THR A 7 -0.63 -13.62 -28.73
C THR A 7 -0.12 -14.05 -27.36
N ALA A 8 0.90 -14.90 -27.36
CA ALA A 8 1.37 -15.62 -26.18
C ALA A 8 2.25 -14.79 -25.22
N ASP A 9 2.30 -13.46 -25.33
CA ASP A 9 3.55 -12.75 -25.04
C ASP A 9 3.47 -11.62 -24.01
N ASP A 10 2.58 -11.73 -23.02
CA ASP A 10 2.64 -10.89 -21.81
C ASP A 10 3.51 -11.52 -20.70
N LEU A 11 4.03 -12.74 -20.90
CA LEU A 11 4.88 -13.42 -19.94
C LEU A 11 6.35 -13.07 -20.21
N ARG A 12 7.10 -12.70 -19.15
CA ARG A 12 8.55 -12.49 -19.27
C ARG A 12 9.22 -13.78 -19.77
N ALA A 13 10.24 -13.64 -20.62
CA ALA A 13 10.99 -14.74 -21.22
C ALA A 13 11.60 -15.73 -20.21
N GLU A 14 11.82 -15.29 -18.97
CA GLU A 14 12.32 -16.12 -17.87
C GLU A 14 11.31 -17.17 -17.39
N TYR A 15 10.01 -16.92 -17.55
CA TYR A 15 8.97 -17.82 -17.05
C TYR A 15 8.70 -18.98 -18.01
N LYS A 16 8.84 -20.19 -17.49
CA LYS A 16 8.48 -21.43 -18.17
C LYS A 16 7.19 -21.99 -17.60
N LEU A 17 6.39 -22.67 -18.42
CA LEU A 17 5.14 -23.29 -17.97
C LEU A 17 5.38 -24.32 -16.85
N SER A 18 6.54 -24.98 -16.87
CA SER A 18 7.03 -25.88 -15.81
C SER A 18 7.17 -25.23 -14.43
N ASP A 19 7.38 -23.92 -14.40
CA ASP A 19 7.56 -23.18 -13.15
C ASP A 19 6.23 -23.10 -12.38
N PHE A 20 5.11 -23.21 -13.10
CA PHE A 20 3.77 -23.27 -12.55
C PHE A 20 3.37 -24.73 -12.29
N LYS A 21 3.82 -25.25 -11.14
CA LYS A 21 3.55 -26.64 -10.68
C LYS A 21 2.06 -27.02 -10.61
N THR A 22 1.15 -26.03 -10.60
CA THR A 22 -0.29 -26.25 -10.54
C THR A 22 -0.97 -25.58 -11.73
N LYS A 23 -1.96 -26.26 -12.33
CA LYS A 23 -2.88 -25.61 -13.27
C LYS A 23 -3.50 -24.40 -12.56
N GLY A 24 -3.42 -23.22 -13.18
CA GLY A 24 -3.89 -21.98 -12.56
C GLY A 24 -5.29 -22.12 -11.98
N VAL A 25 -5.45 -21.84 -10.68
CA VAL A 25 -6.74 -21.96 -10.00
C VAL A 25 -7.61 -20.74 -10.31
N ARG A 26 -8.71 -20.95 -11.04
CA ARG A 26 -9.67 -19.88 -11.36
C ARG A 26 -10.21 -19.25 -10.07
N GLY A 27 -10.06 -17.94 -9.93
CA GLY A 27 -10.57 -17.21 -8.77
C GLY A 27 -9.72 -17.30 -7.50
N LYS A 28 -8.47 -17.79 -7.55
CA LYS A 28 -7.53 -17.87 -6.41
C LYS A 28 -7.46 -16.60 -5.55
N HIS A 29 -7.66 -15.44 -6.18
CA HIS A 29 -7.57 -14.12 -5.52
C HIS A 29 -8.85 -13.31 -5.59
N LEU A 30 -9.97 -13.91 -6.03
CA LEU A 30 -11.24 -13.21 -6.22
C LEU A 30 -11.77 -12.60 -4.91
N LYS A 31 -11.66 -13.33 -3.80
CA LYS A 31 -12.09 -12.83 -2.48
C LYS A 31 -11.29 -11.61 -2.04
N ARG A 32 -9.97 -11.61 -2.22
CA ARG A 32 -9.08 -10.48 -1.89
C ARG A 32 -9.32 -9.27 -2.78
N TYR A 33 -9.56 -9.51 -4.08
CA TYR A 33 -9.93 -8.47 -5.03
C TYR A 33 -11.27 -7.82 -4.64
N ARG A 34 -12.30 -8.62 -4.34
CA ARG A 34 -13.62 -8.15 -3.89
C ARG A 34 -13.58 -7.44 -2.54
N ALA A 35 -12.65 -7.81 -1.66
CA ALA A 35 -12.44 -7.13 -0.40
C ALA A 35 -11.84 -5.72 -0.55
N GLY A 36 -11.42 -5.34 -1.76
CA GLY A 36 -10.93 -3.99 -2.07
C GLY A 36 -9.61 -3.68 -1.37
N ASN A 37 -8.50 -4.21 -1.89
CA ASN A 37 -7.20 -3.67 -1.52
C ASN A 37 -6.99 -2.35 -2.28
N ASN A 38 -7.31 -1.23 -1.63
CA ASN A 38 -6.99 0.10 -2.14
C ASN A 38 -5.48 0.34 -1.97
N LEU A 39 -4.67 -0.17 -2.89
CA LEU A 39 -3.23 0.08 -2.90
C LEU A 39 -2.99 1.52 -3.37
N VAL A 40 -2.43 2.34 -2.48
CA VAL A 40 -2.03 3.72 -2.77
C VAL A 40 -0.51 3.78 -2.78
N LEU A 41 0.05 4.30 -3.88
CA LEU A 41 1.49 4.53 -3.97
C LEU A 41 1.87 5.72 -3.07
N LEU A 42 2.75 5.48 -2.10
CA LEU A 42 3.33 6.53 -1.28
C LEU A 42 4.43 7.26 -2.04
N THR A 43 4.58 8.56 -1.78
CA THR A 43 5.75 9.30 -2.26
C THR A 43 7.04 8.80 -1.56
N PRO A 44 8.23 8.96 -2.17
CA PRO A 44 9.49 8.48 -1.59
C PRO A 44 9.76 9.02 -0.19
N ASP A 45 9.36 10.26 0.09
CA ASP A 45 9.53 10.88 1.41
C ASP A 45 8.68 10.20 2.48
N VAL A 46 7.41 9.95 2.16
CA VAL A 46 6.48 9.29 3.07
C VAL A 46 6.87 7.83 3.29
N ALA A 47 7.33 7.14 2.24
CA ALA A 47 7.83 5.77 2.35
C ALA A 47 9.11 5.67 3.22
N ARG A 48 9.99 6.67 3.17
CA ARG A 48 11.17 6.75 4.06
C ARG A 48 10.79 7.02 5.51
N ALA A 49 9.80 7.88 5.75
CA ALA A 49 9.33 8.20 7.09
C ALA A 49 8.51 7.06 7.73
N PHE A 50 7.76 6.30 6.92
CA PHE A 50 6.90 5.21 7.35
C PHE A 50 7.20 3.93 6.57
N PRO A 51 8.13 3.09 7.05
CA PRO A 51 8.53 1.87 6.35
C PRO A 51 7.45 0.78 6.26
N THR A 52 6.38 0.87 7.07
CA THR A 52 5.30 -0.11 7.13
C THR A 52 3.93 0.53 6.96
N ASP A 53 3.01 -0.21 6.36
CA ASP A 53 1.60 0.13 6.24
C ASP A 53 0.94 0.35 7.62
N LYS A 54 1.31 -0.46 8.62
CA LYS A 54 0.89 -0.28 10.01
C LYS A 54 1.24 1.12 10.53
N ALA A 55 2.47 1.58 10.31
CA ALA A 55 2.91 2.89 10.81
C ALA A 55 2.13 4.05 10.16
N VAL A 56 1.84 3.96 8.86
CA VAL A 56 0.99 4.94 8.17
C VAL A 56 -0.42 4.94 8.73
N ASN A 57 -1.03 3.77 8.86
CA ASN A 57 -2.42 3.64 9.31
C ASN A 57 -2.60 4.07 10.77
N ASP A 58 -1.64 3.78 11.64
CA ASP A 58 -1.65 4.22 13.04
C ASP A 58 -1.56 5.76 13.12
N ALA A 59 -0.69 6.39 12.31
CA ALA A 59 -0.56 7.85 12.25
C ALA A 59 -1.85 8.53 11.75
N LEU A 60 -2.44 8.02 10.66
CA LEU A 60 -3.70 8.53 10.11
C LEU A 60 -4.87 8.33 11.09
N SER A 61 -4.94 7.17 11.74
CA SER A 61 -5.94 6.88 12.78
C SER A 61 -5.79 7.82 13.99
N GLY A 62 -4.57 8.21 14.34
CA GLY A 62 -4.29 9.21 15.36
C GLY A 62 -4.81 10.60 14.97
N LEU A 63 -4.67 11.00 13.71
CA LEU A 63 -5.16 12.28 13.21
C LEU A 63 -6.70 12.34 13.10
N MET A 64 -7.32 11.23 12.73
CA MET A 64 -8.78 11.11 12.62
C MET A 64 -9.51 11.23 13.96
N ARG A 65 -8.82 11.07 15.09
CA ARG A 65 -9.40 11.28 16.42
C ARG A 65 -9.49 12.79 16.68
N PRO A 66 -10.69 13.38 16.75
CA PRO A 66 -10.83 14.79 17.05
C PRO A 66 -10.40 15.07 18.51
N GLY A 67 -9.14 15.46 18.69
CA GLY A 67 -8.70 16.36 19.74
C GLY A 67 -8.45 15.79 21.14
N LYS A 68 -7.17 15.53 21.45
CA LYS A 68 -6.45 16.43 22.37
C LYS A 68 -5.16 16.86 21.69
N ARG A 69 -5.19 18.04 21.06
CA ARG A 69 -3.96 18.75 20.69
C ARG A 69 -3.32 19.20 22.01
N PRO A 70 -2.13 18.73 22.41
CA PRO A 70 -1.46 19.36 23.53
C PRO A 70 -1.17 20.81 23.12
N ALA A 71 -1.80 21.74 23.82
CA ALA A 71 -1.53 23.16 23.66
C ALA A 71 -0.01 23.36 23.76
N SER A 72 0.57 23.99 22.74
CA SER A 72 1.94 24.48 22.77
C SER A 72 2.12 25.32 24.05
N ARG A 73 2.83 24.77 25.04
CA ARG A 73 3.29 25.53 26.20
C ARG A 73 4.39 26.46 25.72
N SER A 74 4.03 27.71 25.42
CA SER A 74 5.00 28.79 25.28
C SER A 74 5.67 28.99 26.64
N THR A 75 6.85 28.40 26.80
CA THR A 75 7.75 28.76 27.91
C THR A 75 8.65 29.87 27.39
N THR A 76 8.28 31.11 27.69
CA THR A 76 9.24 32.20 27.68
C THR A 76 8.93 33.08 28.87
N ASN A 77 9.52 32.72 30.01
CA ASN A 77 9.57 33.57 31.17
C ASN A 77 11.04 33.63 31.60
N GLY A 78 11.68 34.79 31.44
CA GLY A 78 13.05 34.98 31.90
C GLY A 78 13.83 36.08 31.20
N ARG A 79 13.49 37.35 31.43
CA ARG A 79 14.53 38.39 31.55
C ARG A 79 14.03 39.57 32.38
N LYS A 80 14.22 39.43 33.70
CA LYS A 80 14.29 40.55 34.63
C LYS A 80 15.76 41.00 34.65
N ARG A 81 16.07 42.18 34.13
CA ARG A 81 17.23 43.02 34.49
C ARG A 81 17.07 44.38 33.83
#